data_AF-A0A938K075-F1
#
_entry.id   AF-A0A938K075-F1
#
_cell.length_a   1.000
_cell.length_b   1.000
_cell.length_c   1.000
_cell.angle_alpha   90.00
_cell.angle_beta   90.00
_cell.angle_gamma   90.00
#
_symmetry.space_group_name_H-M   'P 1'
#
loop_
_entity.id
_entity.type
_entity.pdbx_description
1 polymer ?
#
loop_
_entity_poly.entity_id
_entity_poly.type
_entity_poly.pdbx_seq_one_letter_code
_entity_poly.pdbx_strand_id
1 'polypeptide(L)'
;MKLNDLRKLAIRRNSRILFRLAGGGECCVNEHGVAQVPGLKAVPDFSLEDQLAQAREFVMEPAANPKGAGREKLAREQMMVLADAAPETAEEHEE
;
A
#
# COMPACT_ATOMS: atom_id res chain seq x y z
N MET A 1 2.93 8.99 5.95
CA MET A 1 2.30 7.97 5.09
C MET A 1 1.25 7.24 5.87
N LYS A 2 0.00 7.43 5.45
CA LYS A 2 -1.20 6.72 5.88
C LYS A 2 -1.53 5.61 4.89
N LEU A 3 -2.48 4.76 5.26
CA LEU A 3 -2.94 3.72 4.35
C LEU A 3 -3.56 4.32 3.06
N ASN A 4 -4.23 5.47 3.17
CA ASN A 4 -4.83 6.16 2.03
C ASN A 4 -3.81 6.56 0.95
N ASP A 5 -2.61 6.96 1.36
CA ASP A 5 -1.54 7.33 0.42
C ASP A 5 -1.13 6.14 -0.45
N LEU A 6 -1.00 4.96 0.18
CA LEU A 6 -0.72 3.70 -0.54
C LEU A 6 -1.86 3.31 -1.48
N ARG A 7 -3.11 3.50 -1.06
CA ARG A 7 -4.28 3.22 -1.91
C ARG A 7 -4.27 4.07 -3.17
N LYS A 8 -4.10 5.39 -3.02
CA LYS A 8 -4.02 6.33 -4.15
C LYS A 8 -2.86 5.97 -5.08
N LEU A 9 -1.69 5.64 -4.52
CA LEU A 9 -0.51 5.27 -5.29
C LEU A 9 -0.71 3.96 -6.07
N ALA A 10 -1.27 2.92 -5.44
CA ALA A 10 -1.54 1.63 -6.06
C ALA A 10 -2.50 1.74 -7.25
N ILE A 11 -3.58 2.53 -7.11
CA ILE A 11 -4.54 2.79 -8.19
C ILE A 11 -3.85 3.51 -9.35
N ARG A 12 -3.16 4.62 -9.06
CA ARG A 12 -2.55 5.45 -10.12
C ARG A 12 -1.51 4.68 -10.93
N ARG A 13 -0.65 3.91 -10.25
CA ARG A 13 0.40 3.14 -10.91
C ARG A 13 -0.07 1.78 -11.41
N ASN A 14 -1.37 1.47 -11.30
CA ASN A 14 -1.92 0.15 -11.60
C ASN A 14 -1.01 -0.95 -11.04
N SER A 15 -0.69 -0.84 -9.76
CA SER A 15 0.33 -1.63 -9.07
C SER A 15 -0.23 -2.16 -7.76
N ARG A 16 0.38 -3.24 -7.27
CA ARG A 16 0.12 -3.84 -5.97
C ARG A 16 1.25 -3.49 -5.03
N ILE A 17 0.91 -3.12 -3.81
CA ILE A 17 1.89 -2.75 -2.78
C ILE A 17 1.76 -3.72 -1.62
N LEU A 18 2.84 -4.42 -1.31
CA LEU A 18 2.90 -5.42 -0.26
C LEU A 18 3.82 -4.95 0.85
N PHE A 19 3.41 -5.18 2.09
CA PHE A 19 4.22 -4.91 3.26
C PHE A 19 3.94 -5.93 4.37
N ARG A 20 4.96 -6.22 5.17
CA ARG A 20 4.82 -7.14 6.30
C ARG A 20 4.15 -6.47 7.49
N LEU A 21 3.25 -7.22 8.11
CA LEU A 21 2.64 -6.88 9.39
C LEU A 21 3.55 -7.34 10.53
N ALA A 22 3.56 -6.60 11.64
CA ALA A 22 4.37 -6.95 12.81
C ALA A 22 4.00 -8.33 13.39
N GLY A 23 2.73 -8.72 13.27
CA GLY A 23 2.21 -10.03 13.69
C GLY A 23 2.55 -11.22 12.77
N GLY A 24 3.42 -11.06 11.77
CA GLY A 24 3.87 -12.16 10.91
C GLY A 24 3.00 -12.45 9.69
N GLY A 25 2.06 -11.55 9.36
CA GLY A 25 1.29 -11.58 8.11
C GLY A 25 1.83 -10.62 7.05
N GLU A 26 1.19 -10.60 5.88
CA GLU A 26 1.44 -9.63 4.83
C GLU A 26 0.15 -8.91 4.48
N CYS A 27 0.23 -7.60 4.28
CA CYS A 27 -0.86 -6.82 3.72
C CYS A 27 -0.51 -6.48 2.27
N CYS A 28 -1.48 -6.65 1.37
CA CYS A 28 -1.41 -6.29 -0.02
C CYS A 28 -2.46 -5.21 -0.32
N VAL A 29 -2.04 -4.04 -0.76
CA VAL A 29 -2.91 -3.03 -1.36
C VAL A 29 -2.95 -3.30 -2.86
N ASN A 30 -4.10 -3.68 -3.39
CA ASN A 30 -4.24 -4.04 -4.80
C ASN A 30 -4.39 -2.81 -5.71
N GLU A 31 -4.51 -3.04 -7.02
CA GLU A 31 -4.61 -1.98 -8.03
C GLU A 31 -5.93 -1.20 -7.99
N HIS A 32 -6.88 -1.65 -7.18
CA HIS A 32 -8.13 -0.95 -6.89
C HIS A 32 -8.07 -0.15 -5.57
N GLY A 33 -6.91 -0.13 -4.90
CA GLY A 33 -6.73 0.53 -3.61
C GLY A 33 -7.38 -0.22 -2.45
N VAL A 34 -7.69 -1.51 -2.62
CA VAL A 34 -8.23 -2.36 -1.56
C VAL A 34 -7.07 -2.98 -0.81
N ALA A 35 -7.01 -2.72 0.50
CA ALA A 35 -6.06 -3.38 1.40
C ALA A 35 -6.60 -4.76 1.80
N GLN A 36 -5.84 -5.81 1.51
CA GLN A 36 -6.17 -7.19 1.79
C GLN A 36 -5.08 -7.81 2.65
N VAL A 37 -5.47 -8.53 3.70
CA VAL A 37 -4.55 -9.35 4.49
C VAL A 37 -4.96 -10.80 4.30
N PRO A 38 -4.33 -11.52 3.35
CA PRO A 38 -4.64 -12.92 3.13
C PRO A 38 -4.39 -13.75 4.40
N GLY A 39 -5.35 -14.62 4.73
CA GLY A 39 -5.27 -15.47 5.92
C GLY A 39 -5.95 -14.92 7.17
N LEU A 40 -6.56 -13.73 7.13
CA LEU A 40 -7.47 -13.30 8.18
C LEU A 40 -8.71 -14.21 8.21
N LYS A 41 -8.86 -14.97 9.30
CA LYS A 41 -10.03 -15.85 9.56
C LYS A 41 -11.12 -15.17 10.38
N ALA A 42 -10.80 -14.04 11.00
CA ALA A 42 -11.68 -13.25 11.85
C ALA A 42 -11.29 -11.77 11.75
N VAL A 43 -12.11 -10.89 12.31
CA VAL A 43 -11.76 -9.47 12.46
C VAL A 43 -10.47 -9.39 13.28
N PRO A 44 -9.41 -8.75 12.77
CA PRO A 44 -8.18 -8.61 13.52
C PRO A 44 -8.36 -7.68 14.71
N ASP A 45 -7.67 -7.99 15.82
CA ASP A 45 -7.59 -7.11 17.00
C ASP A 45 -6.56 -5.97 16.80
N PHE A 46 -5.97 -5.85 15.61
CA PHE A 46 -4.96 -4.84 15.28
C PHE A 46 -5.48 -3.82 14.26
N SER A 47 -4.94 -2.59 14.33
CA SER A 47 -5.17 -1.56 13.33
C SER A 47 -4.17 -1.68 12.17
N LEU A 48 -4.68 -1.72 10.93
CA LEU A 48 -3.83 -1.73 9.74
C LEU A 48 -2.95 -0.47 9.62
N GLU A 49 -3.42 0.68 10.12
CA GLU A 49 -2.61 1.90 10.13
C GLU A 49 -1.43 1.80 11.08
N ASP A 50 -1.63 1.18 12.25
CA ASP A 50 -0.56 0.94 13.21
C ASP A 50 0.46 -0.06 12.65
N GLN A 51 -0.02 -1.15 12.04
CA GLN A 51 0.87 -2.10 11.37
C GLN A 51 1.67 -1.45 10.24
N LEU A 52 1.04 -0.56 9.47
CA LEU A 52 1.72 0.22 8.45
C LEU A 52 2.77 1.17 9.07
N ALA A 53 2.49 1.78 10.23
CA ALA A 53 3.46 2.63 10.91
C ALA A 53 4.73 1.87 11.29
N GLN A 54 4.60 0.59 11.62
CA GLN A 54 5.71 -0.30 11.96
C GLN A 54 6.42 -0.90 10.73
N ALA A 55 5.77 -0.90 9.56
CA ALA A 55 6.33 -1.44 8.32
C ALA A 55 7.53 -0.60 7.83
N ARG A 56 8.63 -1.31 7.53
CA ARG A 56 9.91 -0.75 7.05
C ARG A 56 10.20 -1.05 5.59
N GLU A 57 9.73 -2.20 5.13
CA GLU A 57 9.99 -2.72 3.80
C GLU A 57 8.67 -2.87 3.05
N PHE A 58 8.68 -2.37 1.82
CA PHE A 58 7.57 -2.42 0.90
C PHE A 58 8.02 -3.08 -0.38
N VAL A 59 7.07 -3.69 -1.06
CA VAL A 59 7.25 -4.25 -2.38
C VAL A 59 6.18 -3.66 -3.27
N MET A 60 6.57 -3.02 -4.36
CA MET A 60 5.66 -2.62 -5.43
C MET A 60 5.78 -3.61 -6.58
N GLU A 61 4.65 -4.08 -7.09
CA GLU A 61 4.56 -5.01 -8.21
C GLU A 61 3.54 -4.49 -9.23
N PRO A 62 3.80 -4.60 -10.54
CA PRO A 62 2.80 -4.25 -11.54
C PRO A 62 1.60 -5.22 -11.44
N ALA A 63 0.39 -4.68 -11.48
CA ALA A 63 -0.85 -5.45 -11.39
C ALA A 63 -0.95 -6.54 -12.46
N ALA A 64 -0.49 -6.21 -13.67
CA ALA A 64 -0.50 -7.10 -14.83
C ALA A 64 0.48 -8.29 -14.71
N ASN A 65 1.52 -8.18 -13.88
CA ASN A 65 2.54 -9.24 -13.76
C ASN A 65 3.13 -9.38 -12.35
N PRO A 66 2.33 -9.86 -11.37
CA PRO A 66 2.69 -9.89 -9.94
C PRO A 66 3.76 -10.93 -9.55
N LYS A 67 4.46 -11.55 -10.51
CA LYS A 67 5.58 -12.49 -10.29
C LYS A 67 6.74 -12.32 -11.27
N GLY A 68 6.76 -11.21 -12.03
CA GLY A 68 7.72 -11.01 -13.13
C GLY A 68 8.60 -9.78 -12.99
N ALA A 69 9.17 -9.35 -14.11
CA ALA A 69 9.96 -8.12 -14.21
C ALA A 69 9.15 -6.90 -13.75
N GLY A 70 9.77 -6.03 -12.95
CA GLY A 70 9.13 -4.82 -12.41
C GLY A 70 8.75 -4.88 -10.92
N ARG A 71 9.10 -5.94 -10.19
CA ARG A 71 9.02 -5.95 -8.73
C ARG A 71 10.10 -5.06 -8.12
N GLU A 72 9.69 -4.02 -7.42
CA GLU A 72 10.58 -3.04 -6.79
C GLU A 72 10.49 -3.16 -5.26
N LYS A 73 11.63 -3.34 -4.60
CA LYS A 73 11.71 -3.28 -3.13
C LYS A 73 11.98 -1.83 -2.72
N LEU A 74 11.14 -1.29 -1.86
CA LEU A 74 11.16 0.11 -1.46
C LEU A 74 11.24 0.18 0.06
N ALA A 75 12.16 1.00 0.57
CA ALA A 75 12.15 1.40 1.97
C ALA A 75 11.00 2.38 2.22
N ARG A 76 10.61 2.53 3.49
CA ARG A 76 9.56 3.48 3.91
C ARG A 76 9.77 4.90 3.36
N GLU A 77 11.00 5.41 3.37
CA GLU A 77 11.34 6.74 2.86
C GLU A 77 11.08 6.86 1.35
N GLN A 78 11.51 5.86 0.56
CA GLN A 78 11.24 5.81 -0.88
C GLN A 78 9.73 5.72 -1.14
N MET A 79 9.02 4.92 -0.34
CA MET A 79 7.57 4.78 -0.44
C MET A 79 6.85 6.10 -0.16
N MET A 80 7.32 6.86 0.83
CA MET A 80 6.82 8.20 1.16
C MET A 80 7.02 9.18 0.01
N VAL A 81 8.20 9.22 -0.59
CA VAL A 81 8.48 10.10 -1.74
C VAL A 81 7.57 9.77 -2.92
N LEU A 82 7.36 8.48 -3.21
CA LEU A 82 6.47 8.06 -4.29
C LEU A 82 4.99 8.38 -4.02
N ALA A 83 4.59 8.34 -2.75
CA ALA A 83 3.26 8.70 -2.31
C ALA A 83 3.03 10.22 -2.32
N ASP A 84 4.05 11.02 -2.02
CA ASP A 84 4.02 12.48 -1.94
C ASP A 84 4.18 13.17 -3.30
N ALA A 85 4.99 12.61 -4.20
CA ALA A 85 5.13 13.06 -5.60
C ALA A 85 3.84 12.85 -6.44
N ALA A 86 2.73 12.59 -5.77
CA ALA A 86 1.41 12.48 -6.30
C ALA A 86 0.78 13.87 -6.45
N PRO A 87 0.44 14.34 -7.66
CA PRO A 87 -0.42 15.51 -7.75
C PRO A 87 -1.74 15.17 -7.07
N GLU A 88 -2.06 15.94 -6.03
CA GLU A 88 -3.39 15.98 -5.43
C GLU A 88 -4.34 16.46 -6.52
N THR A 89 -5.19 15.58 -7.05
CA THR A 89 -6.44 16.08 -7.60
C THR A 89 -7.20 16.58 -6.37
N ALA A 90 -7.17 17.89 -6.17
CA ALA A 90 -7.99 18.58 -5.19
C ALA A 90 -9.45 18.21 -5.48
N GLU A 91 -10.08 17.46 -4.57
CA GLU A 91 -11.53 17.50 -4.42
C GLU A 91 -11.83 18.84 -3.73
N GLU A 92 -12.01 19.89 -4.55
CA GLU A 92 -12.70 21.10 -4.15
C GLU A 92 -14.14 20.71 -3.81
N HIS A 93 -14.43 20.61 -2.51
CA HIS A 93 -15.78 20.55 -1.98
C HIS A 93 -16.29 22.00 -1.97
N GLU A 94 -16.97 22.43 -3.03
CA GLU A 94 -17.72 23.69 -3.05
C GLU A 94 -19.07 23.47 -2.34
N GLU A 95 -19.30 24.29 -1.31
CA GLU A 95 -20.57 24.48 -0.59
C GLU A 95 -21.59 25.29 -1.41
#